data_AF-R6DJD4-F1
#
_entry.id   AF-R6DJD4-F1
#
_cell.length_a   1.000
_cell.length_b   1.000
_cell.length_c   1.000
_cell.angle_alpha   90.00
_cell.angle_beta   90.00
_cell.angle_gamma   90.00
#
_symmetry.space_group_name_H-M   'P 1'
#
loop_
_entity.id
_entity.type
_entity.pdbx_description
1 polymer ?
#
loop_
_entity_poly.entity_id
_entity_poly.type
_entity_poly.pdbx_seq_one_letter_code
_entity_poly.pdbx_strand_id
1 'polypeptide(L)'
;MKPINRIFLFLLFISVSYAVSYAQENQSYFLHTIEKGQSLYSISKMYNVTTSDIIRLNPGCDEKIYAGQTIKIPKGKESQKGETFHTIQAGETLYKLTTMYNVSAKDICEANPGLSAENFRIGQVILIPQKEEKEVAVQTPPVEQSNIQGPVVPRCKDMHKVKRKETIFSVSREYGISEQELIAANPELKKGMKKGQFLCIPYPAATTVQPTQKEDPYAIPPSNSELFRKSKETPKEMSTIKAALILPFQEDKRMVEYYEGFLMAVDSLKRTGTSLDLYVYDSGKDISTLNTILAKNEMKKMDIIFGPMHQNQIKPLSDFAEKNDIRLVIPFSQKGEEVFNNPAVYQINTPQSYLYSEVYEHFTRQFPNAHVIFIEPAIADKEKAEFISGLKQELKSKGVSMQTVNESATKETLKAALRNDKENIFIPTSSTNVLLIKALPQLTLLVRDNPEQNIHLFGYPEWQIYTKDHLDSFFELDVYFYSSFYTNTLFPAAVQFTNNYHKWYSKDLTSKFPNYAMLGFDTGFFFLKGLSRYGSELENNLPKMNLTPIQTGFKFQRVNNWGGFINKKVFFIRFTKNFELVKLDFE
;
A
#
# COMPACT_ATOMS: atom_id res chain seq x y z
N MET A 1 -11.04 -57.18 44.74
CA MET A 1 -9.57 -57.18 44.85
C MET A 1 -8.99 -56.72 43.51
N LYS A 2 -8.00 -55.81 43.56
CA LYS A 2 -7.27 -55.10 42.47
C LYS A 2 -8.03 -53.97 41.76
N PRO A 3 -7.60 -52.70 41.95
CA PRO A 3 -7.88 -51.64 40.99
C PRO A 3 -6.75 -51.49 39.96
N ILE A 4 -7.17 -50.95 38.84
CA ILE A 4 -6.49 -50.64 37.59
C ILE A 4 -5.15 -49.93 37.80
N ASN A 5 -4.09 -50.51 37.25
CA ASN A 5 -2.75 -49.96 37.22
C ASN A 5 -2.31 -49.88 35.75
N ARG A 6 -2.52 -48.72 35.11
CA ARG A 6 -1.81 -48.24 33.92
C ARG A 6 -2.40 -46.88 33.51
N ILE A 7 -1.51 -45.91 33.29
CA ILE A 7 -1.68 -44.50 32.86
C ILE A 7 -1.24 -43.56 33.98
N PHE A 8 0.06 -43.48 34.22
CA PHE A 8 0.75 -42.31 34.78
C PHE A 8 2.26 -42.46 34.54
N LEU A 9 2.65 -42.52 33.27
CA LEU A 9 4.07 -42.45 32.89
C LEU A 9 4.25 -41.88 31.48
N PHE A 10 3.56 -40.78 31.17
CA PHE A 10 3.79 -39.98 29.95
C PHE A 10 3.45 -38.49 30.13
N LEU A 11 3.55 -37.98 31.37
CA LEU A 11 3.31 -36.56 31.70
C LEU A 11 4.41 -36.00 32.62
N LEU A 12 5.66 -36.44 32.41
CA LEU A 12 6.81 -35.87 33.13
C LEU A 12 8.06 -35.67 32.26
N PHE A 13 7.87 -35.57 30.93
CA PHE A 13 8.94 -35.21 29.98
C PHE A 13 8.53 -34.10 28.99
N ILE A 14 7.48 -33.32 29.29
CA ILE A 14 7.03 -32.18 28.46
C ILE A 14 7.19 -30.83 29.20
N SER A 15 7.62 -30.81 30.47
CA SER A 15 7.77 -29.58 31.25
C SER A 15 9.22 -29.12 31.49
N VAL A 16 10.21 -29.71 30.82
CA VAL A 16 11.62 -29.27 30.90
C VAL A 16 12.22 -29.14 29.50
N SER A 17 11.69 -28.22 28.71
CA SER A 17 12.36 -27.67 27.51
C SER A 17 11.98 -26.20 27.25
N TYR A 18 11.46 -25.49 28.25
CA TYR A 18 11.31 -24.02 28.23
C TYR A 18 12.44 -23.37 29.03
N ALA A 19 13.67 -23.68 28.64
CA ALA A 19 14.86 -22.92 29.02
C ALA A 19 15.89 -23.10 27.91
N VAL A 20 15.50 -22.72 26.69
CA VAL A 20 16.49 -22.46 25.65
C VAL A 20 17.08 -21.09 25.95
N SER A 21 18.36 -21.13 26.29
CA SER A 21 19.27 -20.02 26.47
C SER A 21 19.03 -18.90 25.45
N TYR A 22 18.76 -17.68 25.93
CA TYR A 22 18.99 -16.47 25.15
C TYR A 22 20.51 -16.27 25.01
N ALA A 23 21.10 -17.02 24.10
CA ALA A 23 22.36 -16.66 23.48
C ALA A 23 22.03 -15.73 22.30
N GLN A 24 22.81 -14.67 22.18
CA GLN A 24 22.68 -13.56 21.25
C GLN A 24 22.84 -14.02 19.80
N GLU A 25 21.78 -14.58 19.20
CA GLU A 25 21.67 -14.75 17.75
C GLU A 25 21.01 -13.48 17.19
N ASN A 26 21.79 -12.71 16.45
CA ASN A 26 21.36 -11.48 15.80
C ASN A 26 20.20 -11.83 14.85
N GLN A 27 18.93 -11.64 15.27
CA GLN A 27 17.77 -12.06 14.48
C GLN A 27 17.81 -11.38 13.10
N SER A 28 18.14 -12.16 12.08
CA SER A 28 18.31 -11.78 10.68
C SER A 28 16.98 -11.51 9.96
N TYR A 29 15.87 -11.43 10.70
CA TYR A 29 14.53 -11.21 10.21
C TYR A 29 13.68 -10.42 11.21
N PHE A 30 12.55 -9.90 10.77
CA PHE A 30 11.45 -9.38 11.60
C PHE A 30 10.12 -10.07 11.20
N LEU A 31 9.05 -9.84 11.96
CA LEU A 31 7.75 -10.48 11.71
C LEU A 31 6.80 -9.52 11.00
N HIS A 32 6.19 -9.98 9.91
CA HIS A 32 5.13 -9.27 9.20
C HIS A 32 3.82 -10.05 9.32
N THR A 33 2.73 -9.36 9.63
CA THR A 33 1.38 -9.96 9.63
C THR A 33 0.70 -9.62 8.30
N ILE A 34 0.37 -10.64 7.52
CA ILE A 34 -0.21 -10.47 6.18
C ILE A 34 -1.60 -9.81 6.29
N GLU A 35 -1.80 -8.73 5.56
CA GLU A 35 -3.10 -8.04 5.49
C GLU A 35 -3.96 -8.57 4.33
N LYS A 36 -5.29 -8.31 4.39
CA LYS A 36 -6.22 -8.68 3.33
C LYS A 36 -5.77 -8.04 2.00
N GLY A 37 -5.59 -8.86 0.97
CA GLY A 37 -5.18 -8.41 -0.37
C GLY A 37 -3.67 -8.29 -0.60
N GLN A 38 -2.83 -8.62 0.40
CA GLN A 38 -1.39 -8.73 0.19
C GLN A 38 -1.00 -10.06 -0.46
N SER A 39 -0.07 -9.99 -1.42
CA SER A 39 0.64 -11.14 -2.00
C SER A 39 2.10 -11.17 -1.54
N LEU A 40 2.78 -12.31 -1.67
CA LEU A 40 4.23 -12.39 -1.43
C LEU A 40 5.01 -11.37 -2.26
N TYR A 41 4.58 -11.13 -3.51
CA TYR A 41 5.15 -10.09 -4.36
C TYR A 41 5.01 -8.70 -3.72
N SER A 42 3.80 -8.32 -3.30
CA SER A 42 3.57 -7.00 -2.68
C SER A 42 4.40 -6.79 -1.41
N ILE A 43 4.54 -7.84 -0.59
CA ILE A 43 5.32 -7.81 0.66
C ILE A 43 6.82 -7.74 0.35
N SER A 44 7.29 -8.47 -0.66
CA SER A 44 8.70 -8.41 -1.07
C SER A 44 9.08 -7.01 -1.56
N LYS A 45 8.19 -6.35 -2.31
CA LYS A 45 8.40 -4.96 -2.76
C LYS A 45 8.33 -3.95 -1.63
N MET A 46 7.42 -4.14 -0.67
CA MET A 46 7.31 -3.30 0.54
C MET A 46 8.62 -3.22 1.34
N TYR A 47 9.33 -4.33 1.44
CA TYR A 47 10.55 -4.44 2.26
C TYR A 47 11.85 -4.49 1.44
N ASN A 48 11.76 -4.32 0.12
CA ASN A 48 12.89 -4.45 -0.80
C ASN A 48 13.67 -5.77 -0.62
N VAL A 49 12.93 -6.89 -0.59
CA VAL A 49 13.48 -8.25 -0.50
C VAL A 49 12.96 -9.10 -1.66
N THR A 50 13.59 -10.25 -1.92
CA THR A 50 13.10 -11.19 -2.94
C THR A 50 11.99 -12.08 -2.38
N THR A 51 11.02 -12.46 -3.21
CA THR A 51 10.01 -13.46 -2.83
C THR A 51 10.67 -14.79 -2.44
N SER A 52 11.74 -15.18 -3.13
CA SER A 52 12.53 -16.38 -2.83
C SER A 52 13.15 -16.34 -1.43
N ASP A 53 13.64 -15.18 -0.98
CA ASP A 53 14.16 -15.04 0.38
C ASP A 53 13.07 -15.13 1.45
N ILE A 54 11.89 -14.57 1.17
CA ILE A 54 10.72 -14.75 2.05
C ILE A 54 10.34 -16.23 2.11
N ILE A 55 10.23 -16.92 0.97
CA ILE A 55 9.87 -18.35 0.92
C ILE A 55 10.90 -19.20 1.66
N ARG A 56 12.19 -18.91 1.52
CA ARG A 56 13.27 -19.61 2.23
C ARG A 56 13.13 -19.56 3.75
N LEU A 57 12.64 -18.44 4.30
CA LEU A 57 12.38 -18.31 5.74
C LEU A 57 11.00 -18.83 6.16
N ASN A 58 10.09 -19.05 5.19
CA ASN A 58 8.70 -19.46 5.41
C ASN A 58 8.28 -20.55 4.40
N PRO A 59 8.78 -21.80 4.54
CA PRO A 59 8.41 -22.89 3.64
C PRO A 59 6.88 -23.08 3.54
N GLY A 60 6.36 -23.25 2.32
CA GLY A 60 4.93 -23.41 2.02
C GLY A 60 4.19 -22.11 1.66
N CYS A 61 4.82 -20.95 1.84
CA CYS A 61 4.21 -19.67 1.43
C CYS A 61 4.19 -19.47 -0.09
N ASP A 62 4.99 -20.21 -0.85
CA ASP A 62 4.96 -20.29 -2.31
C ASP A 62 3.69 -20.94 -2.84
N GLU A 63 3.10 -21.86 -2.07
CA GLU A 63 1.81 -22.45 -2.39
C GLU A 63 0.65 -21.60 -1.88
N LYS A 64 0.73 -21.13 -0.63
CA LYS A 64 -0.41 -20.48 0.02
C LYS A 64 -0.04 -19.53 1.14
N ILE A 65 -0.74 -18.38 1.16
CA ILE A 65 -0.70 -17.40 2.24
C ILE A 65 -2.12 -16.97 2.65
N TYR A 66 -2.26 -16.46 3.88
CA TYR A 66 -3.55 -16.02 4.43
C TYR A 66 -3.44 -14.67 5.13
N ALA A 67 -4.48 -13.86 5.03
CA ALA A 67 -4.61 -12.68 5.88
C ALA A 67 -4.60 -13.09 7.37
N GLY A 68 -3.86 -12.35 8.19
CA GLY A 68 -3.60 -12.66 9.60
C GLY A 68 -2.44 -13.63 9.85
N GLN A 69 -1.90 -14.28 8.81
CA GLN A 69 -0.70 -15.12 8.96
C GLN A 69 0.52 -14.25 9.23
N THR A 70 1.30 -14.62 10.25
CA THR A 70 2.60 -13.97 10.51
C THR A 70 3.71 -14.72 9.77
N ILE A 71 4.52 -13.98 8.99
CA ILE A 71 5.66 -14.50 8.24
C ILE A 71 6.95 -13.77 8.62
N LYS A 72 8.09 -14.44 8.46
CA LYS A 72 9.42 -13.89 8.70
C LYS A 72 9.91 -13.14 7.47
N ILE A 73 10.26 -11.88 7.63
CA ILE A 73 10.84 -11.06 6.57
C ILE A 73 12.33 -10.87 6.85
N PRO A 74 13.22 -11.24 5.93
CA PRO A 74 14.65 -11.07 6.14
C PRO A 74 14.99 -9.58 6.28
N LYS A 75 15.87 -9.25 7.23
CA LYS A 75 16.50 -7.92 7.29
C LYS A 75 17.54 -7.89 6.17
N GLY A 76 17.22 -7.19 5.07
CA GLY A 76 18.07 -7.15 3.88
C GLY A 76 19.48 -6.63 4.19
N LYS A 77 20.52 -7.24 3.60
CA LYS A 77 21.86 -6.64 3.54
C LYS A 77 21.91 -5.40 2.62
N GLU A 78 20.88 -5.24 1.78
CA GLU A 78 20.74 -4.19 0.76
C GLU A 78 19.75 -3.06 1.14
N SER A 79 19.31 -2.95 2.39
CA SER A 79 18.65 -1.72 2.86
C SER A 79 19.69 -0.59 2.90
N GLN A 80 19.98 0.00 1.74
CA GLN A 80 20.96 1.08 1.54
C GLN A 80 20.68 2.34 2.38
N LYS A 81 19.54 2.40 3.08
CA LYS A 81 19.11 3.51 3.95
C LYS A 81 19.23 3.23 5.47
N GLY A 82 19.78 2.08 5.91
CA GLY A 82 19.89 1.80 7.36
C GLY A 82 18.53 1.71 8.09
N GLU A 83 17.47 1.39 7.35
CA GLU A 83 16.09 1.37 7.84
C GLU A 83 15.88 0.32 8.94
N THR A 84 15.29 0.74 10.07
CA THR A 84 14.95 -0.15 11.17
C THR A 84 13.45 -0.41 11.18
N PHE A 85 13.03 -1.64 10.86
CA PHE A 85 11.63 -2.04 10.94
C PHE A 85 11.29 -2.58 12.34
N HIS A 86 10.18 -2.11 12.90
CA HIS A 86 9.65 -2.56 14.19
C HIS A 86 8.23 -3.10 14.03
N THR A 87 7.99 -4.32 14.53
CA THR A 87 6.64 -4.90 14.60
C THR A 87 6.04 -4.55 15.95
N ILE A 88 4.91 -3.81 15.97
CA ILE A 88 4.25 -3.38 17.21
C ILE A 88 3.84 -4.61 18.03
N GLN A 89 4.30 -4.66 19.27
CA GLN A 89 4.02 -5.72 20.23
C GLN A 89 2.86 -5.34 21.15
N ALA A 90 2.33 -6.35 21.86
CA ALA A 90 1.28 -6.15 22.85
C ALA A 90 1.72 -5.16 23.94
N GLY A 91 0.88 -4.14 24.18
CA GLY A 91 1.13 -3.13 25.22
C GLY A 91 2.14 -2.03 24.84
N GLU A 92 2.59 -1.96 23.58
CA GLU A 92 3.40 -0.83 23.11
C GLU A 92 2.55 0.38 22.74
N THR A 93 3.08 1.57 23.03
CA THR A 93 2.51 2.87 22.66
C THR A 93 3.53 3.65 21.84
N LEU A 94 3.08 4.63 21.06
CA LEU A 94 3.98 5.49 20.30
C LEU A 94 4.97 6.19 21.24
N TYR A 95 4.51 6.66 22.41
CA TYR A 95 5.38 7.21 23.46
C TYR A 95 6.48 6.21 23.87
N LYS A 96 6.14 4.96 24.17
CA LYS A 96 7.12 3.94 24.54
C LYS A 96 8.16 3.71 23.44
N LEU A 97 7.74 3.74 22.18
CA LEU A 97 8.66 3.61 21.04
C LEU A 97 9.60 4.81 20.92
N THR A 98 9.13 6.04 21.19
CA THR A 98 10.02 7.22 21.21
C THR A 98 11.14 7.07 22.23
N THR A 99 10.82 6.57 23.43
CA THR A 99 11.81 6.34 24.49
C THR A 99 12.73 5.17 24.16
N MET A 100 12.19 4.08 23.60
CA MET A 100 12.96 2.88 23.24
C MET A 100 14.01 3.16 22.17
N TYR A 101 13.64 3.94 21.14
CA TYR A 101 14.50 4.21 20.00
C TYR A 101 15.24 5.55 20.07
N ASN A 102 14.94 6.40 21.07
CA ASN A 102 15.48 7.75 21.20
C ASN A 102 15.21 8.63 19.96
N VAL A 103 13.97 8.56 19.46
CA VAL A 103 13.47 9.25 18.26
C VAL A 103 12.18 9.98 18.63
N SER A 104 11.91 11.16 18.08
CA SER A 104 10.68 11.89 18.42
C SER A 104 9.43 11.24 17.81
N ALA A 105 8.27 11.46 18.42
CA ALA A 105 7.00 10.98 17.86
C ALA A 105 6.74 11.59 16.47
N LYS A 106 7.21 12.82 16.24
CA LYS A 106 7.10 13.50 14.95
C LYS A 106 7.90 12.77 13.87
N ASP A 107 9.17 12.45 14.14
CA ASP A 107 10.03 11.74 13.17
C ASP A 107 9.50 10.34 12.86
N ILE A 108 8.97 9.63 13.87
CA ILE A 108 8.31 8.33 13.64
C ILE A 108 7.06 8.50 12.75
N CYS A 109 6.23 9.51 13.00
CA CYS A 109 5.06 9.78 12.16
C CYS A 109 5.45 10.17 10.73
N GLU A 110 6.49 11.00 10.55
CA GLU A 110 6.98 11.41 9.23
C GLU A 110 7.56 10.25 8.43
N ALA A 111 8.26 9.32 9.10
CA ALA A 111 8.75 8.08 8.49
C ALA A 111 7.60 7.09 8.14
N ASN A 112 6.40 7.29 8.68
CA ASN A 112 5.24 6.44 8.47
C ASN A 112 3.99 7.28 8.13
N PRO A 113 3.94 7.94 6.96
CA PRO A 113 2.86 8.85 6.57
C PRO A 113 1.48 8.18 6.46
N GLY A 114 1.41 6.84 6.40
CA GLY A 114 0.18 6.07 6.47
C GLY A 114 -0.27 5.68 7.88
N LEU A 115 0.55 5.95 8.91
CA LEU A 115 0.27 5.58 10.29
C LEU A 115 -0.61 6.64 10.98
N SER A 116 -1.58 6.18 11.75
CA SER A 116 -2.53 6.98 12.50
C SER A 116 -2.87 6.33 13.84
N ALA A 117 -3.64 7.03 14.67
CA ALA A 117 -4.10 6.47 15.95
C ALA A 117 -5.01 5.25 15.74
N GLU A 118 -5.78 5.24 14.65
CA GLU A 118 -6.75 4.20 14.34
C GLU A 118 -6.09 2.90 13.87
N ASN A 119 -4.94 2.99 13.19
CA ASN A 119 -4.22 1.83 12.69
C ASN A 119 -2.97 1.47 13.51
N PHE A 120 -2.51 2.27 14.48
CA PHE A 120 -1.43 1.84 15.39
C PHE A 120 -1.86 0.63 16.26
N ARG A 121 -1.60 -0.59 15.79
CA ARG A 121 -2.12 -1.84 16.36
C ARG A 121 -1.05 -2.93 16.41
N ILE A 122 -1.24 -3.91 17.29
CA ILE A 122 -0.36 -5.07 17.44
C ILE A 122 -0.20 -5.80 16.10
N GLY A 123 1.02 -6.20 15.77
CA GLY A 123 1.36 -6.91 14.54
C GLY A 123 1.65 -6.01 13.34
N GLN A 124 1.36 -4.70 13.44
CA GLN A 124 1.69 -3.74 12.39
C GLN A 124 3.18 -3.42 12.39
N VAL A 125 3.77 -3.37 11.20
CA VAL A 125 5.18 -3.01 11.02
C VAL A 125 5.28 -1.52 10.74
N ILE A 126 6.18 -0.84 11.44
CA ILE A 126 6.51 0.57 11.25
C ILE A 126 8.00 0.76 10.99
N LEU A 127 8.34 1.81 10.26
CA LEU A 127 9.70 2.27 10.06
C LEU A 127 10.13 3.14 11.25
N ILE A 128 11.27 2.83 11.85
CA ILE A 128 11.92 3.66 12.85
C ILE A 128 13.09 4.38 12.15
N PRO A 129 13.06 5.72 12.04
CA PRO A 129 14.15 6.46 11.42
C PRO A 129 15.40 6.40 12.32
N GLN A 130 16.57 6.33 11.72
CA GLN A 130 17.81 6.46 12.46
C GLN A 130 18.06 7.93 12.81
N LYS A 131 18.54 8.17 14.03
CA LYS A 131 19.04 9.48 14.42
C LYS A 131 20.40 9.66 13.75
N GLU A 132 20.50 10.56 12.77
CA GLU A 132 21.81 11.02 12.31
C GLU A 132 22.47 11.78 13.46
N GLU A 133 23.40 11.13 14.17
CA GLU A 133 24.38 11.85 14.97
C GLU A 133 25.25 12.63 13.98
N LYS A 134 24.92 13.91 13.78
CA LYS A 134 25.87 14.85 13.19
C LYS A 134 27.07 14.87 14.12
N GLU A 135 28.13 14.15 13.76
CA GLU A 135 29.46 14.32 14.32
C GLU A 135 29.86 15.77 14.08
N VAL A 136 29.60 16.63 15.06
CA VAL A 136 30.32 17.89 15.16
C VAL A 136 31.73 17.47 15.55
N ALA A 137 32.62 17.43 14.55
CA ALA A 137 34.04 17.27 14.75
C ALA A 137 34.54 18.40 15.67
N VAL A 138 34.55 18.14 16.98
CA VAL A 138 35.26 18.99 17.93
C VAL A 138 36.73 18.67 17.75
N GLN A 139 37.42 19.51 16.99
CA GLN A 139 38.87 19.51 16.94
C GLN A 139 39.39 19.84 18.35
N THR A 140 39.88 18.84 19.06
CA THR A 140 40.66 19.03 20.30
C THR A 140 42.00 19.67 19.96
N PRO A 141 42.39 20.80 20.60
CA PRO A 141 43.76 21.28 20.57
C PRO A 141 44.70 20.32 21.32
N PRO A 142 46.03 20.38 21.07
CA PRO A 142 47.00 19.44 21.64
C PRO A 142 47.11 19.60 23.16
N VAL A 143 47.13 18.48 23.88
CA VAL A 143 47.37 18.42 25.33
C VAL A 143 48.87 18.56 25.58
N GLU A 144 49.29 19.67 26.18
CA GLU A 144 50.58 19.77 26.86
C GLU A 144 50.50 19.05 28.21
N GLN A 145 51.44 18.13 28.43
CA GLN A 145 51.65 17.44 29.68
C GLN A 145 52.15 18.42 30.74
N SER A 146 51.38 18.59 31.81
CA SER A 146 51.91 19.08 33.08
C SER A 146 51.38 18.21 34.22
N ASN A 147 52.34 17.57 34.87
CA ASN A 147 52.17 16.61 35.96
C ASN A 147 52.33 17.39 37.27
N ILE A 148 51.23 17.72 37.96
CA ILE A 148 51.25 18.11 39.38
C ILE A 148 50.04 17.48 40.06
N GLN A 149 50.34 16.60 41.03
CA GLN A 149 49.37 16.01 41.95
C GLN A 149 48.73 17.13 42.79
N GLY A 150 47.53 17.54 42.39
CA GLY A 150 46.60 18.27 43.25
C GLY A 150 45.95 17.36 44.29
N PRO A 151 45.29 17.93 45.30
CA PRO A 151 44.71 17.18 46.42
C PRO A 151 43.65 16.18 45.92
N VAL A 152 43.61 15.00 46.54
CA VAL A 152 42.62 13.94 46.26
C VAL A 152 41.21 14.51 46.39
N VAL A 153 40.60 14.85 45.27
CA VAL A 153 39.19 15.28 45.20
C VAL A 153 38.34 14.00 45.22
N PRO A 154 37.30 13.91 46.07
CA PRO A 154 36.43 12.73 46.08
C PRO A 154 35.81 12.50 44.70
N ARG A 155 35.93 11.28 44.17
CA ARG A 155 35.35 10.85 42.88
C ARG A 155 33.81 10.98 42.83
N CYS A 156 33.18 11.02 44.00
CA CYS A 156 31.73 11.10 44.20
C CYS A 156 31.38 12.41 44.91
N LYS A 157 30.40 13.13 44.38
CA LYS A 157 29.80 14.32 44.98
C LYS A 157 28.95 13.95 46.21
N ASP A 158 28.31 12.78 46.17
CA ASP A 158 27.50 12.24 47.26
C ASP A 158 27.47 10.69 47.21
N MET A 159 27.07 10.06 48.31
CA MET A 159 26.84 8.62 48.42
C MET A 159 25.38 8.35 48.75
N HIS A 160 24.63 7.84 47.78
CA HIS A 160 23.21 7.55 47.93
C HIS A 160 22.96 6.12 48.41
N LYS A 161 22.22 5.93 49.50
CA LYS A 161 21.80 4.59 49.96
C LYS A 161 20.45 4.20 49.37
N VAL A 162 20.45 3.20 48.50
CA VAL A 162 19.25 2.71 47.80
C VAL A 162 18.17 2.25 48.78
N LYS A 163 17.02 2.89 48.73
CA LYS A 163 15.79 2.57 49.47
C LYS A 163 14.97 1.51 48.72
N ARG A 164 13.90 1.04 49.37
CA ARG A 164 13.02 0.02 48.78
C ARG A 164 12.23 0.65 47.61
N LYS A 165 12.28 0.02 46.44
CA LYS A 165 11.62 0.42 45.17
C LYS A 165 12.26 1.60 44.41
N GLU A 166 13.44 2.07 44.79
CA GLU A 166 14.22 3.00 43.95
C GLU A 166 14.83 2.25 42.74
N THR A 167 14.97 2.95 41.63
CA THR A 167 15.52 2.47 40.35
C THR A 167 16.69 3.37 39.91
N ILE A 168 17.47 2.94 38.92
CA ILE A 168 18.56 3.77 38.33
C ILE A 168 18.00 5.12 37.89
N PHE A 169 16.83 5.11 37.23
CA PHE A 169 16.08 6.31 36.83
C PHE A 169 15.72 7.22 38.01
N SER A 170 15.17 6.67 39.11
CA SER A 170 14.75 7.52 40.23
C SER A 170 15.94 8.17 40.93
N VAL A 171 17.06 7.44 41.08
CA VAL A 171 18.28 7.96 41.72
C VAL A 171 18.99 8.95 40.80
N SER A 172 19.15 8.66 39.50
CA SER A 172 19.81 9.60 38.57
C SER A 172 19.05 10.92 38.51
N ARG A 173 17.71 10.86 38.57
CA ARG A 173 16.84 12.04 38.60
C ARG A 173 16.93 12.82 39.91
N GLU A 174 17.01 12.15 41.06
CA GLU A 174 17.18 12.79 42.38
C GLU A 174 18.43 13.69 42.40
N TYR A 175 19.50 13.25 41.75
CA TYR A 175 20.79 13.97 41.73
C TYR A 175 21.02 14.84 40.49
N GLY A 176 20.06 14.92 39.57
CA GLY A 176 20.15 15.75 38.38
C GLY A 176 21.25 15.31 37.41
N ILE A 177 21.48 13.99 37.30
CA ILE A 177 22.45 13.34 36.40
C ILE A 177 21.72 12.36 35.48
N SER A 178 22.33 11.99 34.36
CA SER A 178 21.81 10.95 33.46
C SER A 178 21.98 9.56 34.07
N GLU A 179 21.13 8.61 33.65
CA GLU A 179 21.31 7.20 34.01
C GLU A 179 22.67 6.66 33.56
N GLN A 180 23.16 7.12 32.40
CA GLN A 180 24.47 6.75 31.88
C GLN A 180 25.60 7.26 32.78
N GLU A 181 25.53 8.50 33.27
CA GLU A 181 26.51 9.04 34.24
C GLU A 181 26.47 8.25 35.56
N LEU A 182 25.28 7.90 36.06
CA LEU A 182 25.14 7.11 37.28
C LEU A 182 25.67 5.67 37.10
N ILE A 183 25.42 5.03 35.95
CA ILE A 183 25.94 3.69 35.62
C ILE A 183 27.46 3.72 35.39
N ALA A 184 27.99 4.78 34.77
CA ALA A 184 29.43 4.96 34.57
C ALA A 184 30.17 5.15 35.90
N ALA A 185 29.54 5.84 36.86
CA ALA A 185 30.06 6.00 38.22
C ALA A 185 29.92 4.72 39.07
N ASN A 186 28.96 3.84 38.75
CA ASN A 186 28.66 2.61 39.47
C ASN A 186 28.53 1.41 38.50
N PRO A 187 29.65 0.90 37.94
CA PRO A 187 29.62 -0.15 36.91
C PRO A 187 28.89 -1.44 37.34
N GLU A 188 28.80 -1.71 38.63
CA GLU A 188 28.07 -2.84 39.21
C GLU A 188 26.55 -2.76 39.00
N LEU A 189 25.99 -1.58 38.71
CA LEU A 189 24.58 -1.40 38.37
C LEU A 189 24.17 -2.17 37.10
N LYS A 190 25.13 -2.54 36.23
CA LYS A 190 24.89 -3.44 35.09
C LYS A 190 24.35 -4.82 35.50
N LYS A 191 24.55 -5.22 36.77
CA LYS A 191 24.03 -6.47 37.36
C LYS A 191 22.74 -6.28 38.16
N GLY A 192 22.15 -5.09 38.11
CA GLY A 192 20.93 -4.72 38.85
C GLY A 192 21.22 -4.02 40.18
N MET A 193 20.30 -3.13 40.58
CA MET A 193 20.40 -2.32 41.81
C MET A 193 19.77 -3.07 43.01
N LYS A 194 20.47 -3.11 44.15
CA LYS A 194 19.99 -3.80 45.37
C LYS A 194 19.62 -2.83 46.50
N LYS A 195 18.55 -3.14 47.24
CA LYS A 195 18.15 -2.38 48.44
C LYS A 195 19.30 -2.35 49.45
N GLY A 196 19.60 -1.15 49.96
CA GLY A 196 20.65 -0.90 50.95
C GLY A 196 22.06 -0.74 50.36
N GLN A 197 22.22 -0.89 49.05
CA GLN A 197 23.46 -0.61 48.33
C GLN A 197 23.75 0.89 48.34
N PHE A 198 25.02 1.26 48.43
CA PHE A 198 25.46 2.64 48.31
C PHE A 198 25.93 2.92 46.87
N LEU A 199 25.49 4.03 46.29
CA LEU A 199 25.83 4.47 44.94
C LEU A 199 26.63 5.78 44.99
N CYS A 200 27.74 5.81 44.26
CA CYS A 200 28.53 6.99 43.98
C CYS A 200 27.76 7.92 43.03
N ILE A 201 27.44 9.12 43.49
CA ILE A 201 26.82 10.15 42.66
C ILE A 201 27.95 11.02 42.07
N PRO A 202 28.19 11.01 40.74
CA PRO A 202 29.23 11.82 40.11
C PRO A 202 28.86 13.31 40.08
N TYR A 203 29.85 14.15 39.82
CA TYR A 203 29.59 15.56 39.48
C TYR A 203 28.85 15.64 38.14
N PRO A 204 27.79 16.47 38.00
CA PRO A 204 27.11 16.66 36.73
C PRO A 204 28.09 17.20 35.68
N ALA A 205 28.19 16.56 34.51
CA ALA A 205 28.97 17.12 33.42
C ALA A 205 28.32 18.45 32.97
N ALA A 206 29.13 19.50 32.82
CA ALA A 206 28.66 20.80 32.37
C ALA A 206 28.28 20.72 30.88
N THR A 207 27.03 20.34 30.61
CA THR A 207 26.45 20.38 29.26
C THR A 207 25.52 21.58 29.18
N THR A 208 25.83 22.51 28.27
CA THR A 208 24.94 23.58 27.82
C THR A 208 23.73 22.97 27.10
N VAL A 209 22.71 22.56 27.85
CA VAL A 209 21.39 22.19 27.32
C VAL A 209 20.51 23.44 27.19
N GLN A 210 20.08 23.71 25.97
CA GLN A 210 18.93 24.58 25.70
C GLN A 210 17.70 24.10 26.50
N PRO A 211 16.83 25.01 26.95
CA PRO A 211 15.76 24.68 27.89
C PRO A 211 14.69 23.80 27.23
N THR A 212 14.72 22.50 27.54
CA THR A 212 13.55 21.63 27.40
C THR A 212 12.68 21.79 28.64
N GLN A 213 11.37 21.90 28.43
CA GLN A 213 10.37 22.07 29.50
C GLN A 213 10.60 21.04 30.62
N LYS A 214 10.57 21.51 31.88
CA LYS A 214 10.54 20.64 33.06
C LYS A 214 9.27 19.78 33.00
N GLU A 215 9.39 18.51 32.64
CA GLU A 215 8.29 17.55 32.74
C GLU A 215 8.05 17.14 34.19
N ASP A 216 6.78 17.17 34.59
CA ASP A 216 6.23 16.82 35.91
C ASP A 216 6.31 15.29 36.12
N PRO A 217 6.91 14.81 37.22
CA PRO A 217 7.03 13.38 37.53
C PRO A 217 5.69 12.63 37.75
N TYR A 218 4.54 13.31 37.73
CA TYR A 218 3.20 12.69 37.75
C TYR A 218 2.43 12.82 36.43
N ALA A 219 3.05 13.31 35.36
CA ALA A 219 2.38 13.43 34.06
C ALA A 219 2.06 12.04 33.48
N ILE A 220 0.77 11.80 33.22
CA ILE A 220 0.33 10.63 32.45
C ILE A 220 0.99 10.73 31.07
N PRO A 221 1.68 9.67 30.58
CA PRO A 221 2.31 9.72 29.27
C PRO A 221 1.25 10.02 28.20
N PRO A 222 1.58 10.84 27.18
CA PRO A 222 0.63 11.23 26.17
C PRO A 222 0.09 10.00 25.44
N SER A 223 -1.21 10.03 25.15
CA SER A 223 -1.86 8.99 24.36
C SER A 223 -1.36 9.00 22.92
N ASN A 224 -1.51 7.87 22.22
CA ASN A 224 -1.19 7.80 20.78
C ASN A 224 -1.93 8.89 20.00
N SER A 225 -3.23 9.07 20.25
CA SER A 225 -4.05 10.09 19.57
C SER A 225 -3.53 11.51 19.76
N GLU A 226 -3.03 11.86 20.95
CA GLU A 226 -2.43 13.16 21.20
C GLU A 226 -1.11 13.34 20.46
N LEU A 227 -0.26 12.31 20.44
CA LEU A 227 1.01 12.34 19.73
C LEU A 227 0.80 12.47 18.21
N PHE A 228 -0.07 11.66 17.62
CA PHE A 228 -0.41 11.78 16.19
C PHE A 228 -0.97 13.16 15.85
N ARG A 229 -1.88 13.72 16.68
CA ARG A 229 -2.42 15.06 16.46
C ARG A 229 -1.34 16.14 16.51
N LYS A 230 -0.37 16.03 17.42
CA LYS A 230 0.75 16.97 17.54
C LYS A 230 1.78 16.82 16.41
N SER A 231 1.91 15.63 15.83
CA SER A 231 2.82 15.36 14.72
C SER A 231 2.28 15.80 13.35
N LYS A 232 0.96 16.03 13.20
CA LYS A 232 0.38 16.46 11.92
C LYS A 232 0.77 17.89 11.56
N GLU A 233 1.08 18.10 10.28
CA GLU A 233 1.22 19.45 9.73
C GLU A 233 -0.10 20.21 9.78
N THR A 234 -0.01 21.54 9.81
CA THR A 234 -1.20 22.39 9.68
C THR A 234 -1.71 22.31 8.24
N PRO A 235 -3.02 22.06 8.02
CA PRO A 235 -3.61 22.05 6.70
C PRO A 235 -3.29 23.34 5.91
N LYS A 236 -2.84 23.18 4.67
CA LYS A 236 -2.54 24.27 3.73
C LYS A 236 -3.61 24.32 2.66
N GLU A 237 -4.34 25.42 2.59
CA GLU A 237 -5.21 25.71 1.45
C GLU A 237 -4.38 26.09 0.21
N MET A 238 -4.86 25.73 -0.98
CA MET A 238 -4.19 26.02 -2.25
C MET A 238 -4.99 27.05 -3.03
N SER A 239 -4.57 28.31 -2.99
CA SER A 239 -5.23 29.40 -3.74
C SER A 239 -5.04 29.24 -5.25
N THR A 240 -3.83 28.82 -5.67
CA THR A 240 -3.49 28.49 -7.05
C THR A 240 -2.71 27.19 -7.03
N ILE A 241 -3.24 26.17 -7.70
CA ILE A 241 -2.57 24.87 -7.81
C ILE A 241 -1.45 24.98 -8.85
N LYS A 242 -0.25 24.47 -8.52
CA LYS A 242 0.88 24.37 -9.45
C LYS A 242 1.01 22.93 -9.90
N ALA A 243 0.64 22.65 -11.15
CA ALA A 243 0.68 21.32 -11.72
C ALA A 243 1.68 21.24 -12.87
N ALA A 244 2.43 20.15 -12.96
CA ALA A 244 3.23 19.83 -14.13
C ALA A 244 2.74 18.58 -14.84
N LEU A 245 2.78 18.57 -16.17
CA LEU A 245 2.55 17.41 -17.02
C LEU A 245 3.86 17.10 -17.77
N ILE A 246 4.45 15.93 -17.47
CA ILE A 246 5.74 15.50 -18.01
C ILE A 246 5.51 14.22 -18.82
N LEU A 247 5.36 14.36 -20.14
CA LEU A 247 5.03 13.25 -21.05
C LEU A 247 5.81 13.36 -22.37
N PRO A 248 6.04 12.24 -23.09
CA PRO A 248 6.77 12.25 -24.36
C PRO A 248 5.85 12.65 -25.53
N PHE A 249 5.45 13.92 -25.59
CA PHE A 249 4.46 14.43 -26.55
C PHE A 249 4.86 14.27 -28.01
N GLN A 250 6.16 14.40 -28.33
CA GLN A 250 6.66 14.24 -29.69
C GLN A 250 6.79 12.78 -30.13
N GLU A 251 6.87 11.83 -29.19
CA GLU A 251 7.04 10.41 -29.52
C GLU A 251 5.69 9.70 -29.73
N ASP A 252 4.66 10.10 -28.98
CA ASP A 252 3.40 9.37 -28.95
C ASP A 252 2.19 10.31 -28.96
N LYS A 253 1.43 10.27 -30.05
CA LYS A 253 0.20 11.06 -30.23
C LYS A 253 -0.85 10.80 -29.14
N ARG A 254 -0.81 9.64 -28.47
CA ARG A 254 -1.69 9.34 -27.33
C ARG A 254 -1.44 10.29 -26.15
N MET A 255 -0.22 10.79 -25.98
CA MET A 255 0.12 11.76 -24.94
C MET A 255 -0.49 13.13 -25.23
N VAL A 256 -0.56 13.50 -26.51
CA VAL A 256 -1.27 14.71 -26.95
C VAL A 256 -2.77 14.57 -26.65
N GLU A 257 -3.38 13.43 -26.97
CA GLU A 257 -4.80 13.18 -26.62
C GLU A 257 -5.05 13.23 -25.12
N TYR A 258 -4.17 12.64 -24.31
CA TYR A 258 -4.23 12.74 -22.85
C TYR A 258 -4.18 14.19 -22.39
N TYR A 259 -3.26 14.99 -22.93
CA TYR A 259 -3.14 16.40 -22.57
C TYR A 259 -4.39 17.22 -22.98
N GLU A 260 -4.98 16.95 -24.13
CA GLU A 260 -6.21 17.59 -24.56
C GLU A 260 -7.39 17.28 -23.61
N GLY A 261 -7.54 16.02 -23.23
CA GLY A 261 -8.50 15.64 -22.20
C GLY A 261 -8.24 16.31 -20.85
N PHE A 262 -6.97 16.39 -20.44
CA PHE A 262 -6.54 17.08 -19.23
C PHE A 262 -6.89 18.58 -19.26
N LEU A 263 -6.69 19.25 -20.41
CA LEU A 263 -7.08 20.65 -20.57
C LEU A 263 -8.60 20.86 -20.46
N MET A 264 -9.41 19.93 -20.93
CA MET A 264 -10.86 19.99 -20.73
C MET A 264 -11.25 19.86 -19.26
N ALA A 265 -10.51 19.10 -18.46
CA ALA A 265 -10.69 19.06 -17.00
C ALA A 265 -10.28 20.39 -16.36
N VAL A 266 -9.16 20.96 -16.77
CA VAL A 266 -8.71 22.29 -16.32
C VAL A 266 -9.76 23.36 -16.63
N ASP A 267 -10.33 23.37 -17.84
CA ASP A 267 -11.40 24.30 -18.22
C ASP A 267 -12.64 24.12 -17.33
N SER A 268 -13.04 22.88 -17.08
CA SER A 268 -14.18 22.57 -16.20
C SER A 268 -13.97 23.12 -14.78
N LEU A 269 -12.76 23.01 -14.24
CA LEU A 269 -12.42 23.51 -12.90
C LEU A 269 -12.27 25.03 -12.85
N LYS A 270 -11.71 25.63 -13.90
CA LYS A 270 -11.62 27.09 -14.03
C LYS A 270 -13.00 27.74 -13.99
N ARG A 271 -14.00 27.13 -14.66
CA ARG A 271 -15.41 27.60 -14.62
C ARG A 271 -16.04 27.52 -13.24
N THR A 272 -15.50 26.69 -12.35
CA THR A 272 -15.93 26.57 -10.94
C THR A 272 -15.07 27.39 -9.97
N GLY A 273 -14.19 28.27 -10.48
CA GLY A 273 -13.39 29.19 -9.66
C GLY A 273 -12.03 28.64 -9.20
N THR A 274 -11.61 27.46 -9.67
CA THR A 274 -10.28 26.92 -9.36
C THR A 274 -9.21 27.67 -10.17
N SER A 275 -8.17 28.16 -9.49
CA SER A 275 -6.99 28.76 -10.14
C SER A 275 -5.86 27.73 -10.25
N LEU A 276 -5.19 27.69 -11.40
CA LEU A 276 -4.16 26.71 -11.73
C LEU A 276 -3.05 27.35 -12.59
N ASP A 277 -1.80 27.09 -12.24
CA ASP A 277 -0.64 27.24 -13.10
C ASP A 277 -0.26 25.85 -13.66
N LEU A 278 -0.44 25.64 -14.96
CA LEU A 278 -0.11 24.37 -15.62
C LEU A 278 1.19 24.50 -16.42
N TYR A 279 2.18 23.67 -16.08
CA TYR A 279 3.46 23.56 -16.76
C TYR A 279 3.51 22.26 -17.56
N VAL A 280 3.90 22.32 -18.83
CA VAL A 280 3.88 21.16 -19.72
C VAL A 280 5.26 20.99 -20.33
N TYR A 281 5.84 19.80 -20.17
CA TYR A 281 7.18 19.50 -20.65
C TYR A 281 7.20 18.20 -21.46
N ASP A 282 7.86 18.25 -22.61
CA ASP A 282 8.17 17.03 -23.37
C ASP A 282 9.35 16.30 -22.74
N SER A 283 9.11 15.11 -22.21
CA SER A 283 10.14 14.31 -21.55
C SER A 283 11.02 13.51 -22.49
N GLY A 284 10.58 13.24 -23.73
CA GLY A 284 11.08 12.14 -24.55
C GLY A 284 11.19 10.82 -23.76
N LYS A 285 12.00 9.88 -24.28
CA LYS A 285 12.32 8.60 -23.65
C LYS A 285 13.54 8.60 -22.71
N ASP A 286 14.40 9.60 -22.84
CA ASP A 286 15.71 9.60 -22.20
C ASP A 286 15.68 10.27 -20.82
N ILE A 287 16.49 9.76 -19.88
CA ILE A 287 16.60 10.31 -18.52
C ILE A 287 17.28 11.69 -18.52
N SER A 288 18.15 11.97 -19.49
CA SER A 288 18.85 13.27 -19.62
C SER A 288 17.88 14.44 -19.85
N THR A 289 16.88 14.24 -20.70
CA THR A 289 15.82 15.21 -20.95
C THR A 289 14.99 15.46 -19.69
N LEU A 290 14.59 14.38 -18.99
CA LEU A 290 13.91 14.48 -17.70
C LEU A 290 14.74 15.29 -16.69
N ASN A 291 16.02 15.00 -16.53
CA ASN A 291 16.88 15.72 -15.58
C ASN A 291 16.99 17.22 -15.89
N THR A 292 16.96 17.60 -17.17
CA THR A 292 16.96 19.00 -17.59
C THR A 292 15.65 19.71 -17.21
N ILE A 293 14.52 19.01 -17.27
CA ILE A 293 13.22 19.50 -16.78
C ILE A 293 13.28 19.67 -15.26
N LEU A 294 13.72 18.64 -14.53
CA LEU A 294 13.76 18.63 -13.06
C LEU A 294 14.74 19.65 -12.46
N ALA A 295 15.75 20.07 -13.21
CA ALA A 295 16.70 21.11 -12.79
C ALA A 295 16.06 22.51 -12.70
N LYS A 296 14.90 22.73 -13.32
CA LYS A 296 14.21 24.02 -13.34
C LYS A 296 13.69 24.39 -11.94
N ASN A 297 13.81 25.66 -11.56
CA ASN A 297 13.47 26.11 -10.20
C ASN A 297 11.98 26.02 -9.90
N GLU A 298 11.12 26.21 -10.89
CA GLU A 298 9.67 26.07 -10.76
C GLU A 298 9.27 24.64 -10.38
N MET A 299 10.00 23.61 -10.83
CA MET A 299 9.65 22.21 -10.58
C MET A 299 9.64 21.84 -9.10
N LYS A 300 10.49 22.49 -8.29
CA LYS A 300 10.57 22.27 -6.84
C LYS A 300 9.38 22.84 -6.06
N LYS A 301 8.51 23.59 -6.74
CA LYS A 301 7.34 24.28 -6.15
C LYS A 301 6.02 23.74 -6.70
N MET A 302 6.03 22.62 -7.41
CA MET A 302 4.80 22.00 -7.89
C MET A 302 4.07 21.35 -6.72
N ASP A 303 2.74 21.42 -6.71
CA ASP A 303 1.91 20.66 -5.79
C ASP A 303 1.73 19.22 -6.29
N ILE A 304 1.76 19.06 -7.61
CA ILE A 304 1.50 17.79 -8.29
C ILE A 304 2.20 17.70 -9.66
N ILE A 305 2.69 16.50 -9.97
CA ILE A 305 3.24 16.14 -11.27
C ILE A 305 2.45 14.95 -11.83
N PHE A 306 2.07 15.02 -13.10
CA PHE A 306 1.47 13.92 -13.85
C PHE A 306 2.48 13.37 -14.86
N GLY A 307 2.75 12.06 -14.80
CA GLY A 307 3.77 11.38 -15.58
C GLY A 307 4.63 10.44 -14.73
N PRO A 308 5.67 9.80 -15.30
CA PRO A 308 6.00 9.78 -16.72
C PRO A 308 5.24 8.64 -17.43
N MET A 309 5.49 8.47 -18.73
CA MET A 309 5.03 7.29 -19.48
C MET A 309 6.05 6.14 -19.42
N HIS A 310 7.34 6.47 -19.51
CA HIS A 310 8.41 5.47 -19.67
C HIS A 310 8.90 4.95 -18.31
N GLN A 311 9.11 3.64 -18.22
CA GLN A 311 9.44 2.95 -16.96
C GLN A 311 10.77 3.43 -16.35
N ASN A 312 11.79 3.68 -17.18
CA ASN A 312 13.10 4.14 -16.75
C ASN A 312 13.09 5.55 -16.12
N GLN A 313 12.04 6.34 -16.36
CA GLN A 313 11.87 7.69 -15.84
C GLN A 313 11.10 7.72 -14.51
N ILE A 314 10.42 6.63 -14.12
CA ILE A 314 9.58 6.61 -12.91
C ILE A 314 10.41 6.86 -11.66
N LYS A 315 11.48 6.09 -11.45
CA LYS A 315 12.35 6.23 -10.28
C LYS A 315 12.95 7.64 -10.10
N PRO A 316 13.66 8.22 -11.08
CA PRO A 316 14.22 9.56 -10.89
C PRO A 316 13.15 10.63 -10.66
N LEU A 317 11.97 10.48 -11.28
CA LEU A 317 10.86 11.41 -11.05
C LEU A 317 10.22 11.23 -9.66
N SER A 318 10.07 10.00 -9.18
CA SER A 318 9.53 9.72 -7.85
C SER A 318 10.48 10.15 -6.74
N ASP A 319 11.79 9.91 -6.90
CA ASP A 319 12.82 10.40 -5.98
C ASP A 319 12.80 11.94 -5.90
N PHE A 320 12.64 12.63 -7.04
CA PHE A 320 12.48 14.08 -7.07
C PHE A 320 11.20 14.53 -6.37
N ALA A 321 10.08 13.85 -6.64
CA ALA A 321 8.79 14.20 -6.08
C ALA A 321 8.78 14.06 -4.54
N GLU A 322 9.29 12.94 -4.01
CA GLU A 322 9.43 12.70 -2.57
C GLU A 322 10.31 13.76 -1.89
N LYS A 323 11.47 14.07 -2.49
CA LYS A 323 12.40 15.06 -1.95
C LYS A 323 11.81 16.47 -1.82
N ASN A 324 10.83 16.81 -2.65
CA ASN A 324 10.25 18.14 -2.70
C ASN A 324 8.78 18.18 -2.20
N ASP A 325 8.29 17.10 -1.57
CA ASP A 325 6.90 16.98 -1.09
C ASP A 325 5.84 17.21 -2.18
N ILE A 326 6.07 16.60 -3.36
CA ILE A 326 5.23 16.76 -4.55
C ILE A 326 4.48 15.47 -4.82
N ARG A 327 3.16 15.54 -5.04
CA ARG A 327 2.38 14.36 -5.45
C ARG A 327 2.77 13.95 -6.87
N LEU A 328 3.09 12.67 -7.07
CA LEU A 328 3.41 12.13 -8.39
C LEU A 328 2.31 11.17 -8.85
N VAL A 329 1.54 11.57 -9.86
CA VAL A 329 0.50 10.74 -10.48
C VAL A 329 1.08 10.03 -11.69
N ILE A 330 1.15 8.70 -11.63
CA ILE A 330 1.64 7.83 -12.70
C ILE A 330 0.42 7.23 -13.45
N PRO A 331 0.04 7.77 -14.63
CA PRO A 331 -1.23 7.41 -15.26
C PRO A 331 -1.18 6.07 -16.01
N PHE A 332 -0.01 5.66 -16.51
CA PHE A 332 0.10 4.67 -17.58
C PHE A 332 0.78 3.36 -17.17
N SER A 333 1.92 3.43 -16.48
CA SER A 333 2.71 2.23 -16.17
C SER A 333 1.97 1.30 -15.20
N GLN A 334 2.11 -0.01 -15.38
CA GLN A 334 1.68 -1.02 -14.39
C GLN A 334 2.86 -1.58 -13.59
N LYS A 335 4.10 -1.15 -13.89
CA LYS A 335 5.33 -1.80 -13.41
C LYS A 335 6.09 -0.93 -12.40
N GLY A 336 5.44 0.05 -11.78
CA GLY A 336 6.06 0.91 -10.77
C GLY A 336 6.18 0.20 -9.42
N GLU A 337 7.42 -0.07 -8.99
CA GLU A 337 7.70 -0.58 -7.64
C GLU A 337 7.82 0.58 -6.62
N GLU A 338 7.98 1.80 -7.13
CA GLU A 338 8.15 3.03 -6.36
C GLU A 338 6.93 3.32 -5.48
N VAL A 339 5.74 2.87 -5.87
CA VAL A 339 4.54 3.02 -5.03
C VAL A 339 4.69 2.30 -3.68
N PHE A 340 5.54 1.27 -3.56
CA PHE A 340 5.71 0.53 -2.31
C PHE A 340 6.60 1.23 -1.27
N ASN A 341 7.42 2.19 -1.70
CA ASN A 341 8.41 2.84 -0.85
C ASN A 341 8.41 4.37 -0.93
N ASN A 342 7.53 4.96 -1.75
CA ASN A 342 7.43 6.41 -1.89
C ASN A 342 6.00 6.88 -1.60
N PRO A 343 5.78 7.66 -0.53
CA PRO A 343 4.45 8.04 -0.07
C PRO A 343 3.74 9.06 -0.96
N ALA A 344 4.47 9.72 -1.86
CA ALA A 344 3.96 10.74 -2.74
C ALA A 344 3.41 10.18 -4.07
N VAL A 345 3.63 8.90 -4.35
CA VAL A 345 3.23 8.26 -5.60
C VAL A 345 1.75 7.86 -5.59
N TYR A 346 1.07 8.17 -6.70
CA TYR A 346 -0.27 7.72 -7.03
C TYR A 346 -0.23 6.91 -8.32
N GLN A 347 -0.43 5.60 -8.19
CA GLN A 347 -0.44 4.67 -9.30
C GLN A 347 -1.87 4.49 -9.83
N ILE A 348 -2.14 4.98 -11.04
CA ILE A 348 -3.48 4.92 -11.65
C ILE A 348 -3.75 3.55 -12.25
N ASN A 349 -2.80 3.06 -13.05
CA ASN A 349 -2.89 1.77 -13.69
C ASN A 349 -2.30 0.69 -12.76
N THR A 350 -3.15 0.13 -11.91
CA THR A 350 -2.77 -0.86 -10.90
C THR A 350 -2.60 -2.26 -11.54
N PRO A 351 -1.58 -3.05 -11.17
CA PRO A 351 -1.49 -4.45 -11.58
C PRO A 351 -2.76 -5.23 -11.18
N GLN A 352 -3.25 -6.10 -12.07
CA GLN A 352 -4.52 -6.80 -11.85
C GLN A 352 -4.55 -7.61 -10.55
N SER A 353 -3.42 -8.18 -10.10
CA SER A 353 -3.34 -8.98 -8.88
C SER A 353 -3.78 -8.23 -7.61
N TYR A 354 -3.66 -6.90 -7.58
CA TYR A 354 -4.12 -6.06 -6.46
C TYR A 354 -5.63 -5.79 -6.49
N LEU A 355 -6.26 -6.02 -7.64
CA LEU A 355 -7.70 -5.85 -7.83
C LEU A 355 -8.46 -7.15 -7.57
N TYR A 356 -7.78 -8.30 -7.57
CA TYR A 356 -8.40 -9.61 -7.43
C TYR A 356 -9.30 -9.75 -6.19
N SER A 357 -8.83 -9.28 -5.03
CA SER A 357 -9.66 -9.30 -3.80
C SER A 357 -10.93 -8.47 -3.92
N GLU A 358 -10.87 -7.33 -4.61
CA GLU A 358 -12.06 -6.49 -4.86
C GLU A 358 -13.02 -7.22 -5.81
N VAL A 359 -12.48 -7.83 -6.88
CA VAL A 359 -13.26 -8.62 -7.83
C VAL A 359 -13.97 -9.78 -7.14
N TYR A 360 -13.29 -10.53 -6.25
CA TYR A 360 -13.90 -11.66 -5.56
C TYR A 360 -15.02 -11.22 -4.60
N GLU A 361 -14.80 -10.14 -3.88
CA GLU A 361 -15.79 -9.56 -2.97
C GLU A 361 -17.02 -9.06 -3.75
N HIS A 362 -16.81 -8.34 -4.84
CA HIS A 362 -17.89 -7.86 -5.71
C HIS A 362 -18.62 -9.01 -6.39
N PHE A 363 -17.92 -10.06 -6.82
CA PHE A 363 -18.50 -11.27 -7.40
C PHE A 363 -19.42 -11.97 -6.42
N THR A 364 -18.94 -12.24 -5.20
CA THR A 364 -19.75 -12.94 -4.18
C THR A 364 -20.92 -12.11 -3.68
N ARG A 365 -20.80 -10.77 -3.68
CA ARG A 365 -21.90 -9.85 -3.40
C ARG A 365 -22.95 -9.84 -4.51
N GLN A 366 -22.51 -9.85 -5.77
CA GLN A 366 -23.39 -9.85 -6.94
C GLN A 366 -24.12 -11.18 -7.14
N PHE A 367 -23.46 -12.29 -6.83
CA PHE A 367 -24.00 -13.65 -7.00
C PHE A 367 -24.02 -14.43 -5.68
N PRO A 368 -24.87 -14.05 -4.71
CA PRO A 368 -24.89 -14.67 -3.38
C PRO A 368 -25.36 -16.13 -3.38
N ASN A 369 -26.10 -16.56 -4.40
CA ASN A 369 -26.63 -17.92 -4.56
C ASN A 369 -26.05 -18.62 -5.81
N ALA A 370 -24.77 -18.39 -6.10
CA ALA A 370 -24.11 -18.91 -7.30
C ALA A 370 -23.85 -20.43 -7.26
N HIS A 371 -23.85 -21.03 -8.45
CA HIS A 371 -23.10 -22.23 -8.77
C HIS A 371 -22.09 -21.89 -9.87
N VAL A 372 -20.79 -22.01 -9.57
CA VAL A 372 -19.73 -21.59 -10.50
C VAL A 372 -19.19 -22.78 -11.28
N ILE A 373 -19.15 -22.66 -12.60
CA ILE A 373 -18.69 -23.71 -13.52
C ILE A 373 -17.47 -23.19 -14.28
N PHE A 374 -16.28 -23.71 -13.94
CA PHE A 374 -15.04 -23.32 -14.60
C PHE A 374 -14.87 -24.06 -15.92
N ILE A 375 -14.51 -23.33 -16.99
CA ILE A 375 -14.17 -23.92 -18.30
C ILE A 375 -12.66 -23.88 -18.47
N GLU A 376 -12.03 -25.06 -18.43
CA GLU A 376 -10.57 -25.18 -18.49
C GLU A 376 -10.08 -25.45 -19.93
N PRO A 377 -9.14 -24.64 -20.46
CA PRO A 377 -8.52 -24.88 -21.75
C PRO A 377 -7.66 -26.15 -21.74
N ALA A 378 -7.36 -26.70 -22.92
CA ALA A 378 -6.48 -27.86 -23.03
C ALA A 378 -5.05 -27.57 -22.52
N ILE A 379 -4.60 -26.32 -22.66
CA ILE A 379 -3.30 -25.84 -22.15
C ILE A 379 -3.59 -24.78 -21.09
N ALA A 380 -3.11 -25.02 -19.86
CA ALA A 380 -3.34 -24.13 -18.74
C ALA A 380 -2.77 -22.72 -18.99
N ASP A 381 -3.59 -21.71 -18.72
CA ASP A 381 -3.20 -20.31 -18.79
C ASP A 381 -2.50 -19.90 -17.49
N LYS A 382 -1.18 -19.68 -17.58
CA LYS A 382 -0.37 -19.28 -16.42
C LYS A 382 -0.66 -17.85 -15.96
N GLU A 383 -1.16 -16.98 -16.84
CA GLU A 383 -1.44 -15.57 -16.50
C GLU A 383 -2.67 -15.44 -15.59
N LYS A 384 -3.67 -16.31 -15.77
CA LYS A 384 -4.89 -16.33 -14.94
C LYS A 384 -4.85 -17.33 -13.78
N ALA A 385 -3.79 -18.12 -13.65
CA ALA A 385 -3.66 -19.12 -12.60
C ALA A 385 -3.82 -18.53 -11.18
N GLU A 386 -3.16 -17.40 -10.89
CA GLU A 386 -3.28 -16.71 -9.60
C GLU A 386 -4.73 -16.25 -9.34
N PHE A 387 -5.36 -15.63 -10.34
CA PHE A 387 -6.73 -15.14 -10.24
C PHE A 387 -7.72 -16.29 -9.95
N ILE A 388 -7.62 -17.37 -10.73
CA ILE A 388 -8.53 -18.51 -10.62
C ILE A 388 -8.33 -19.25 -9.29
N SER A 389 -7.08 -19.41 -8.85
CA SER A 389 -6.78 -20.01 -7.54
C SER A 389 -7.40 -19.19 -6.40
N GLY A 390 -7.18 -17.86 -6.40
CA GLY A 390 -7.76 -16.97 -5.40
C GLY A 390 -9.29 -16.95 -5.41
N LEU A 391 -9.91 -16.97 -6.60
CA LEU A 391 -11.37 -17.03 -6.72
C LEU A 391 -11.92 -18.36 -6.19
N LYS A 392 -11.35 -19.50 -6.59
CA LYS A 392 -11.75 -20.83 -6.07
C LYS A 392 -11.64 -20.89 -4.55
N GLN A 393 -10.62 -20.25 -3.96
CA GLN A 393 -10.46 -20.16 -2.51
C GLN A 393 -11.55 -19.31 -1.85
N GLU A 394 -11.86 -18.13 -2.39
CA GLU A 394 -12.93 -17.26 -1.86
C GLU A 394 -14.29 -17.97 -1.95
N LEU A 395 -14.60 -18.60 -3.09
CA LEU A 395 -15.83 -19.36 -3.27
C LEU A 395 -15.94 -20.52 -2.28
N LYS A 396 -14.85 -21.27 -2.05
CA LYS A 396 -14.82 -22.34 -1.04
C LYS A 396 -15.04 -21.81 0.37
N SER A 397 -14.45 -20.67 0.74
CA SER A 397 -14.60 -20.08 2.07
C SER A 397 -16.04 -19.62 2.34
N LYS A 398 -16.75 -19.21 1.29
CA LYS A 398 -18.17 -18.81 1.32
C LYS A 398 -19.16 -19.95 1.12
N GLY A 399 -18.69 -21.19 0.92
CA GLY A 399 -19.54 -22.35 0.67
C GLY A 399 -20.24 -22.33 -0.70
N VAL A 400 -19.74 -21.55 -1.66
CA VAL A 400 -20.27 -21.51 -3.02
C VAL A 400 -19.91 -22.80 -3.74
N SER A 401 -20.90 -23.42 -4.38
CA SER A 401 -20.68 -24.68 -5.08
C SER A 401 -19.95 -24.45 -6.40
N MET A 402 -18.95 -25.29 -6.69
CA MET A 402 -18.14 -25.20 -7.89
C MET A 402 -18.08 -26.53 -8.64
N GLN A 403 -17.96 -26.46 -9.96
CA GLN A 403 -17.64 -27.58 -10.86
C GLN A 403 -16.65 -27.12 -11.93
N THR A 404 -15.91 -28.07 -12.51
CA THR A 404 -15.02 -27.81 -13.66
C THR A 404 -15.46 -28.66 -14.84
N VAL A 405 -15.39 -28.08 -16.03
CA VAL A 405 -15.56 -28.73 -17.32
C VAL A 405 -14.38 -28.36 -18.23
N ASN A 406 -14.10 -29.18 -19.25
CA ASN A 406 -13.05 -28.90 -20.23
C ASN A 406 -13.59 -28.01 -21.37
N GLU A 407 -12.72 -27.29 -22.09
CA GLU A 407 -13.07 -26.48 -23.27
C GLU A 407 -13.77 -27.25 -24.40
N SER A 408 -13.64 -28.58 -24.42
CA SER A 408 -14.33 -29.48 -25.35
C SER A 408 -15.72 -29.95 -24.87
N ALA A 409 -16.19 -29.46 -23.73
CA ALA A 409 -17.50 -29.84 -23.18
C ALA A 409 -18.64 -29.53 -24.15
N THR A 410 -19.44 -30.56 -24.46
CA THR A 410 -20.64 -30.40 -25.28
C THR A 410 -21.77 -29.77 -24.49
N LYS A 411 -22.79 -29.25 -25.18
CA LYS A 411 -24.05 -28.78 -24.58
C LYS A 411 -24.60 -29.74 -23.52
N GLU A 412 -24.60 -31.05 -23.75
CA GLU A 412 -25.11 -32.06 -22.82
C GLU A 412 -24.27 -32.13 -21.53
N THR A 413 -22.95 -32.04 -21.68
CA THR A 413 -22.01 -32.01 -20.54
C THR A 413 -22.20 -30.73 -19.73
N LEU A 414 -22.39 -29.59 -20.40
CA LEU A 414 -22.65 -28.31 -19.74
C LEU A 414 -24.01 -28.32 -19.04
N LYS A 415 -25.05 -28.90 -19.66
CA LYS A 415 -26.39 -29.06 -19.06
C LYS A 415 -26.34 -29.90 -17.78
N ALA A 416 -25.55 -30.98 -17.77
CA ALA A 416 -25.39 -31.83 -16.59
C ALA A 416 -24.66 -31.12 -15.42
N ALA A 417 -23.93 -30.03 -15.69
CA ALA A 417 -23.28 -29.22 -14.67
C ALA A 417 -24.21 -28.14 -14.07
N LEU A 418 -25.39 -27.91 -14.63
CA LEU A 418 -26.31 -26.88 -14.15
C LEU A 418 -27.00 -27.28 -12.84
N ARG A 419 -27.38 -26.27 -12.06
CA ARG A 419 -28.23 -26.38 -10.87
C ARG A 419 -29.47 -25.49 -11.00
N ASN A 420 -30.64 -26.09 -10.91
CA ASN A 420 -31.93 -25.43 -11.16
C ASN A 420 -32.28 -24.34 -10.12
N ASP A 421 -31.73 -24.43 -8.89
CA ASP A 421 -32.01 -23.52 -7.77
C ASP A 421 -30.91 -22.46 -7.58
N LYS A 422 -30.02 -22.29 -8.56
CA LYS A 422 -28.83 -21.45 -8.47
C LYS A 422 -28.66 -20.54 -9.68
N GLU A 423 -27.91 -19.48 -9.49
CA GLU A 423 -27.34 -18.69 -10.58
C GLU A 423 -26.13 -19.46 -11.15
N ASN A 424 -26.22 -20.02 -12.34
CA ASN A 424 -25.16 -20.81 -12.96
C ASN A 424 -24.19 -19.87 -13.68
N ILE A 425 -23.00 -19.67 -13.10
CA ILE A 425 -22.00 -18.74 -13.60
C ILE A 425 -20.85 -19.51 -14.24
N PHE A 426 -20.73 -19.43 -15.56
CA PHE A 426 -19.59 -19.97 -16.29
C PHE A 426 -18.40 -19.01 -16.21
N ILE A 427 -17.21 -19.55 -15.91
CA ILE A 427 -15.97 -18.77 -15.83
C ILE A 427 -14.87 -19.50 -16.62
N PRO A 428 -14.50 -19.03 -17.81
CA PRO A 428 -13.34 -19.54 -18.52
C PRO A 428 -12.07 -19.27 -17.71
N THR A 429 -11.17 -20.25 -17.58
CA THR A 429 -9.91 -20.06 -16.82
C THR A 429 -8.80 -19.39 -17.64
N SER A 430 -9.14 -18.83 -18.80
CA SER A 430 -8.28 -17.99 -19.65
C SER A 430 -9.06 -16.79 -20.16
N SER A 431 -8.40 -15.65 -20.33
CA SER A 431 -8.99 -14.45 -20.95
C SER A 431 -8.91 -14.43 -22.47
N THR A 432 -8.25 -15.41 -23.08
CA THR A 432 -7.95 -15.43 -24.52
C THR A 432 -9.21 -15.57 -25.39
N ASN A 433 -9.18 -14.92 -26.55
CA ASN A 433 -10.27 -15.04 -27.53
C ASN A 433 -10.44 -16.48 -28.06
N VAL A 434 -9.38 -17.28 -28.05
CA VAL A 434 -9.41 -18.68 -28.51
C VAL A 434 -10.35 -19.52 -27.65
N LEU A 435 -10.30 -19.39 -26.32
CA LEU A 435 -11.18 -20.13 -25.43
C LEU A 435 -12.63 -19.63 -25.56
N LEU A 436 -12.84 -18.32 -25.72
CA LEU A 436 -14.17 -17.75 -25.98
C LEU A 436 -14.80 -18.32 -27.25
N ILE A 437 -14.07 -18.34 -28.37
CA ILE A 437 -14.59 -18.86 -29.65
C ILE A 437 -15.04 -20.32 -29.54
N LYS A 438 -14.38 -21.13 -28.70
CA LYS A 438 -14.78 -22.52 -28.45
C LYS A 438 -15.99 -22.63 -27.52
N ALA A 439 -16.02 -21.83 -26.45
CA ALA A 439 -17.03 -21.92 -25.40
C ALA A 439 -18.39 -21.31 -25.83
N LEU A 440 -18.38 -20.15 -26.49
CA LEU A 440 -19.59 -19.39 -26.80
C LEU A 440 -20.62 -20.20 -27.59
N PRO A 441 -20.29 -20.93 -28.68
CA PRO A 441 -21.30 -21.69 -29.42
C PRO A 441 -22.04 -22.72 -28.56
N GLN A 442 -21.33 -23.43 -27.68
CA GLN A 442 -21.94 -24.45 -26.81
C GLN A 442 -22.79 -23.81 -25.70
N LEU A 443 -22.32 -22.71 -25.12
CA LEU A 443 -23.07 -21.96 -24.11
C LEU A 443 -24.33 -21.32 -24.69
N THR A 444 -24.25 -20.74 -25.89
CA THR A 444 -25.41 -20.12 -26.56
C THR A 444 -26.48 -21.17 -26.88
N LEU A 445 -26.08 -22.35 -27.38
CA LEU A 445 -26.99 -23.48 -27.57
C LEU A 445 -27.62 -23.94 -26.25
N LEU A 446 -26.83 -23.99 -25.17
CA LEU A 446 -27.32 -24.35 -23.85
C LEU A 446 -28.39 -23.39 -23.35
N VAL A 447 -28.18 -22.07 -23.47
CA VAL A 447 -29.15 -21.06 -23.00
C VAL A 447 -30.45 -21.12 -23.80
N ARG A 448 -30.37 -21.30 -25.12
CA ARG A 448 -31.56 -21.41 -25.98
C ARG A 448 -32.42 -22.62 -25.66
N ASP A 449 -31.80 -23.76 -25.34
CA ASP A 449 -32.49 -25.02 -25.03
C ASP A 449 -33.01 -25.09 -23.58
N ASN A 450 -32.58 -24.18 -22.70
CA ASN A 450 -32.93 -24.19 -21.27
C ASN A 450 -33.26 -22.75 -20.80
N PRO A 451 -34.29 -22.10 -21.37
CA PRO A 451 -34.61 -20.70 -21.10
C PRO A 451 -35.02 -20.42 -19.65
N GLU A 452 -35.43 -21.45 -18.90
CA GLU A 452 -35.79 -21.38 -17.48
C GLU A 452 -34.57 -21.32 -16.54
N GLN A 453 -33.37 -21.65 -17.04
CA GLN A 453 -32.15 -21.66 -16.25
C GLN A 453 -31.51 -20.27 -16.23
N ASN A 454 -31.11 -19.83 -15.04
CA ASN A 454 -30.32 -18.62 -14.88
C ASN A 454 -28.85 -18.95 -15.19
N ILE A 455 -28.43 -18.64 -16.40
CA ILE A 455 -27.07 -18.88 -16.91
C ILE A 455 -26.42 -17.54 -17.24
N HIS A 456 -25.20 -17.37 -16.74
CA HIS A 456 -24.36 -16.18 -16.95
C HIS A 456 -22.96 -16.59 -17.35
N LEU A 457 -22.25 -15.72 -18.04
CA LEU A 457 -20.82 -15.88 -18.33
C LEU A 457 -20.03 -14.73 -17.72
N PHE A 458 -19.05 -15.04 -16.87
CA PHE A 458 -18.20 -14.04 -16.21
C PHE A 458 -16.75 -14.14 -16.69
N GLY A 459 -16.14 -12.99 -17.02
CA GLY A 459 -14.81 -12.91 -17.60
C GLY A 459 -13.99 -11.69 -17.23
N TYR A 460 -13.15 -11.26 -18.17
CA TYR A 460 -11.96 -10.44 -17.89
C TYR A 460 -11.94 -9.13 -18.70
N PRO A 461 -11.14 -8.12 -18.28
CA PRO A 461 -11.07 -6.83 -18.95
C PRO A 461 -10.71 -6.91 -20.45
N GLU A 462 -9.91 -7.90 -20.86
CA GLU A 462 -9.46 -8.10 -22.23
C GLU A 462 -10.63 -8.29 -23.20
N TRP A 463 -11.79 -8.76 -22.72
CA TRP A 463 -13.00 -8.94 -23.53
C TRP A 463 -13.57 -7.63 -24.07
N GLN A 464 -13.21 -6.47 -23.49
CA GLN A 464 -13.51 -5.16 -24.07
C GLN A 464 -13.00 -5.03 -25.52
N ILE A 465 -11.88 -5.70 -25.85
CA ILE A 465 -11.27 -5.68 -27.18
C ILE A 465 -12.08 -6.53 -28.17
N TYR A 466 -12.64 -7.65 -27.71
CA TYR A 466 -13.33 -8.64 -28.55
C TYR A 466 -14.86 -8.46 -28.56
N THR A 467 -15.39 -7.50 -27.79
CA THR A 467 -16.84 -7.29 -27.59
C THR A 467 -17.57 -7.15 -28.91
N LYS A 468 -16.99 -6.46 -29.91
CA LYS A 468 -17.63 -6.25 -31.22
C LYS A 468 -17.86 -7.56 -31.97
N ASP A 469 -16.95 -8.52 -31.84
CA ASP A 469 -17.01 -9.79 -32.58
C ASP A 469 -17.98 -10.80 -31.93
N HIS A 470 -18.33 -10.60 -30.65
CA HIS A 470 -19.13 -11.53 -29.85
C HIS A 470 -20.41 -10.92 -29.28
N LEU A 471 -20.81 -9.74 -29.76
CA LEU A 471 -21.83 -8.89 -29.13
C LEU A 471 -23.17 -9.62 -28.92
N ASP A 472 -23.64 -10.34 -29.94
CA ASP A 472 -24.91 -11.09 -29.87
C ASP A 472 -24.85 -12.18 -28.78
N SER A 473 -23.75 -12.94 -28.75
CA SER A 473 -23.55 -13.97 -27.73
C SER A 473 -23.38 -13.36 -26.33
N PHE A 474 -22.81 -12.17 -26.22
CA PHE A 474 -22.66 -11.49 -24.93
C PHE A 474 -24.01 -11.12 -24.33
N PHE A 475 -24.94 -10.61 -25.14
CA PHE A 475 -26.30 -10.32 -24.68
C PHE A 475 -27.10 -11.61 -24.39
N GLU A 476 -27.00 -12.64 -25.25
CA GLU A 476 -27.72 -13.91 -25.03
C GLU A 476 -27.29 -14.62 -23.74
N LEU A 477 -26.01 -14.53 -23.38
CA LEU A 477 -25.42 -15.20 -22.22
C LEU A 477 -25.39 -14.36 -20.94
N ASP A 478 -26.01 -13.16 -20.95
CA ASP A 478 -25.95 -12.23 -19.82
C ASP A 478 -24.50 -12.01 -19.31
N VAL A 479 -23.59 -11.62 -20.21
CA VAL A 479 -22.15 -11.58 -19.93
C VAL A 479 -21.79 -10.51 -18.92
N TYR A 480 -20.91 -10.86 -17.99
CA TYR A 480 -20.20 -9.97 -17.09
C TYR A 480 -18.70 -10.01 -17.38
N PHE A 481 -18.02 -8.87 -17.31
CA PHE A 481 -16.57 -8.86 -17.07
C PHE A 481 -16.20 -7.71 -16.15
N TYR A 482 -15.13 -7.89 -15.38
CA TYR A 482 -14.60 -6.82 -14.55
C TYR A 482 -13.66 -5.91 -15.34
N SER A 483 -13.56 -4.63 -14.98
CA SER A 483 -12.53 -3.73 -15.52
C SER A 483 -12.26 -2.56 -14.56
N SER A 484 -11.04 -2.00 -14.59
CA SER A 484 -10.69 -0.78 -13.87
C SER A 484 -11.06 0.49 -14.64
N PHE A 485 -11.39 0.37 -15.93
CA PHE A 485 -11.83 1.46 -16.77
C PHE A 485 -12.88 1.00 -17.77
N TYR A 486 -13.95 1.77 -17.92
CA TYR A 486 -14.98 1.48 -18.89
C TYR A 486 -15.77 2.73 -19.23
N THR A 487 -15.95 2.96 -20.53
CA THR A 487 -16.83 4.00 -21.07
C THR A 487 -17.81 3.38 -22.05
N ASN A 488 -19.09 3.71 -21.91
CA ASN A 488 -20.09 3.46 -22.93
C ASN A 488 -20.29 4.77 -23.68
N THR A 489 -20.05 4.77 -24.99
CA THR A 489 -20.16 5.96 -25.85
C THR A 489 -21.58 6.50 -25.94
N LEU A 490 -22.59 5.73 -25.50
CA LEU A 490 -23.99 6.15 -25.43
C LEU A 490 -24.35 6.85 -24.12
N PHE A 491 -23.49 6.79 -23.08
CA PHE A 491 -23.78 7.49 -21.84
C PHE A 491 -23.75 9.01 -22.06
N PRO A 492 -24.70 9.78 -21.46
CA PRO A 492 -24.76 11.22 -21.67
C PRO A 492 -23.44 11.95 -21.40
N ALA A 493 -22.70 11.56 -20.36
CA ALA A 493 -21.39 12.13 -20.04
C ALA A 493 -20.34 11.86 -21.15
N ALA A 494 -20.31 10.64 -21.70
CA ALA A 494 -19.40 10.28 -22.78
C ALA A 494 -19.77 10.97 -24.10
N VAL A 495 -21.06 11.08 -24.42
CA VAL A 495 -21.57 11.83 -25.58
C VAL A 495 -21.20 13.30 -25.47
N GLN A 496 -21.47 13.93 -24.32
CA GLN A 496 -21.13 15.33 -24.09
C GLN A 496 -19.62 15.57 -24.17
N PHE A 497 -18.81 14.70 -23.57
CA PHE A 497 -17.37 14.79 -23.65
C PHE A 497 -16.87 14.69 -25.10
N THR A 498 -17.34 13.70 -25.85
CA THR A 498 -16.96 13.49 -27.26
C THR A 498 -17.34 14.69 -28.12
N ASN A 499 -18.55 15.24 -27.96
CA ASN A 499 -18.99 16.42 -28.68
C ASN A 499 -18.15 17.66 -28.34
N ASN A 500 -17.85 17.87 -27.05
CA ASN A 500 -17.01 18.98 -26.61
C ASN A 500 -15.58 18.85 -27.10
N TYR A 501 -15.04 17.62 -27.09
CA TYR A 501 -13.72 17.31 -27.61
C TYR A 501 -13.63 17.62 -29.11
N HIS A 502 -14.60 17.16 -29.90
CA HIS A 502 -14.68 17.48 -31.32
C HIS A 502 -14.79 18.99 -31.56
N LYS A 503 -15.59 19.69 -30.76
CA LYS A 503 -15.74 21.16 -30.86
C LYS A 503 -14.44 21.92 -30.55
N TRP A 504 -13.67 21.46 -29.57
CA TRP A 504 -12.43 22.13 -29.14
C TRP A 504 -11.26 21.85 -30.09
N TYR A 505 -11.15 20.63 -30.58
CA TYR A 505 -9.96 20.15 -31.29
C TYR A 505 -10.19 19.83 -32.77
N SER A 506 -11.44 19.95 -33.25
CA SER A 506 -11.85 19.65 -34.63
C SER A 506 -11.43 18.24 -35.08
N LYS A 507 -11.46 17.27 -34.17
CA LYS A 507 -11.09 15.88 -34.43
C LYS A 507 -11.85 14.91 -33.51
N ASP A 508 -11.97 13.68 -33.96
CA ASP A 508 -12.65 12.62 -33.20
C ASP A 508 -11.69 11.89 -32.26
N LEU A 509 -12.28 11.28 -31.22
CA LEU A 509 -11.56 10.45 -30.28
C LEU A 509 -11.06 9.15 -30.93
N THR A 510 -9.83 8.75 -30.64
CA THR A 510 -9.35 7.42 -31.05
C THR A 510 -10.17 6.30 -30.40
N SER A 511 -10.55 5.30 -31.22
CA SER A 511 -11.24 4.09 -30.76
C SER A 511 -10.25 3.08 -30.16
N LYS A 512 -9.55 3.48 -29.09
CA LYS A 512 -8.61 2.64 -28.34
C LYS A 512 -9.02 2.57 -26.87
N PHE A 513 -8.69 1.46 -26.22
CA PHE A 513 -8.95 1.21 -24.81
C PHE A 513 -7.63 1.15 -24.03
N PRO A 514 -7.49 1.90 -22.93
CA PRO A 514 -8.34 3.03 -22.54
C PRO A 514 -8.28 4.19 -23.55
N ASN A 515 -9.33 5.02 -23.62
CA ASN A 515 -9.29 6.27 -24.35
C ASN A 515 -8.44 7.29 -23.57
N TYR A 516 -7.40 7.84 -24.21
CA TYR A 516 -6.40 8.66 -23.52
C TYR A 516 -6.93 10.05 -23.17
N ALA A 517 -7.80 10.65 -24.00
CA ALA A 517 -8.42 11.93 -23.67
C ALA A 517 -9.36 11.80 -22.47
N MET A 518 -10.22 10.76 -22.43
CA MET A 518 -11.05 10.51 -21.26
C MET A 518 -10.21 10.22 -20.00
N LEU A 519 -9.12 9.47 -20.15
CA LEU A 519 -8.19 9.21 -19.05
C LEU A 519 -7.57 10.51 -18.53
N GLY A 520 -7.09 11.40 -19.42
CA GLY A 520 -6.52 12.69 -19.04
C GLY A 520 -7.51 13.63 -18.37
N PHE A 521 -8.77 13.60 -18.83
CA PHE A 521 -9.85 14.32 -18.17
C PHE A 521 -10.12 13.78 -16.77
N ASP A 522 -10.34 12.47 -16.63
CA ASP A 522 -10.68 11.85 -15.34
C ASP A 522 -9.56 12.04 -14.32
N THR A 523 -8.30 11.85 -14.71
CA THR A 523 -7.14 12.06 -13.81
C THR A 523 -6.97 13.52 -13.44
N GLY A 524 -6.98 14.44 -14.42
CA GLY A 524 -6.85 15.86 -14.17
C GLY A 524 -7.98 16.38 -13.27
N PHE A 525 -9.22 16.00 -13.57
CA PHE A 525 -10.39 16.43 -12.81
C PHE A 525 -10.35 15.89 -11.38
N PHE A 526 -10.02 14.61 -11.17
CA PHE A 526 -9.96 14.02 -9.83
C PHE A 526 -8.96 14.76 -8.93
N PHE A 527 -7.70 14.85 -9.36
CA PHE A 527 -6.64 15.37 -8.51
C PHE A 527 -6.72 16.88 -8.34
N LEU A 528 -6.94 17.63 -9.42
CA LEU A 528 -6.99 19.09 -9.33
C LEU A 528 -8.24 19.56 -8.55
N LYS A 529 -9.39 18.88 -8.70
CA LYS A 529 -10.56 19.16 -7.85
C LYS A 529 -10.31 18.81 -6.39
N GLY A 530 -9.62 17.69 -6.15
CA GLY A 530 -9.22 17.26 -4.81
C GLY A 530 -8.34 18.30 -4.12
N LEU A 531 -7.27 18.74 -4.78
CA LEU A 531 -6.38 19.79 -4.28
C LEU A 531 -7.10 21.13 -4.12
N SER A 532 -7.97 21.50 -5.06
CA SER A 532 -8.77 22.74 -4.95
C SER A 532 -9.70 22.73 -3.74
N ARG A 533 -10.19 21.56 -3.33
CA ARG A 533 -11.18 21.44 -2.24
C ARG A 533 -10.54 21.19 -0.88
N TYR A 534 -9.47 20.41 -0.84
CA TYR A 534 -8.88 19.90 0.39
C TYR A 534 -7.44 20.35 0.61
N GLY A 535 -6.80 21.00 -0.37
CA GLY A 535 -5.42 21.43 -0.28
C GLY A 535 -4.49 20.27 0.09
N SER A 536 -3.64 20.48 1.09
CA SER A 536 -2.73 19.44 1.60
C SER A 536 -3.43 18.25 2.28
N GLU A 537 -4.73 18.33 2.57
CA GLU A 537 -5.52 17.28 3.23
C GLU A 537 -6.24 16.34 2.26
N LEU A 538 -5.88 16.36 0.97
CA LEU A 538 -6.48 15.50 -0.06
C LEU A 538 -6.51 14.02 0.36
N GLU A 539 -5.38 13.49 0.82
CA GLU A 539 -5.18 12.08 1.23
C GLU A 539 -6.18 11.66 2.31
N ASN A 540 -6.39 12.51 3.32
CA ASN A 540 -7.30 12.26 4.43
C ASN A 540 -8.78 12.36 3.99
N ASN A 541 -9.05 12.92 2.81
CA ASN A 541 -10.39 13.13 2.28
C ASN A 541 -10.67 12.36 0.98
N LEU A 542 -9.79 11.44 0.58
CA LEU A 542 -10.01 10.56 -0.59
C LEU A 542 -11.36 9.83 -0.54
N PRO A 543 -11.84 9.27 0.59
CA PRO A 543 -13.16 8.62 0.64
C PRO A 543 -14.34 9.59 0.40
N LYS A 544 -14.13 10.90 0.56
CA LYS A 544 -15.15 11.94 0.32
C LYS A 544 -15.14 12.45 -1.11
N MET A 545 -14.23 11.95 -1.95
CA MET A 545 -14.15 12.29 -3.38
C MET A 545 -15.22 11.52 -4.17
N ASN A 546 -16.48 11.94 -4.04
CA ASN A 546 -17.57 11.39 -4.84
C ASN A 546 -17.62 12.11 -6.20
N LEU A 547 -16.94 11.54 -7.19
CA LEU A 547 -16.90 12.03 -8.56
C LEU A 547 -17.34 10.93 -9.52
N THR A 548 -18.21 11.26 -10.47
CA THR A 548 -18.60 10.34 -11.54
C THR A 548 -17.59 10.45 -12.69
N PRO A 549 -16.79 9.39 -12.94
CA PRO A 549 -15.81 9.41 -14.03
C PRO A 549 -16.50 9.19 -15.38
N ILE A 550 -15.86 9.65 -16.46
CA ILE A 550 -16.28 9.33 -17.82
C ILE A 550 -15.90 7.89 -18.17
N GLN A 551 -14.67 7.50 -17.84
CA GLN A 551 -14.10 6.20 -18.17
C GLN A 551 -13.47 5.52 -16.95
N THR A 552 -12.57 6.22 -16.26
CA THR A 552 -11.71 5.65 -15.21
C THR A 552 -12.15 6.17 -13.86
N GLY A 553 -12.69 5.29 -13.01
CA GLY A 553 -13.01 5.67 -11.64
C GLY A 553 -11.82 5.50 -10.70
N PHE A 554 -11.88 6.20 -9.57
CA PHE A 554 -10.80 6.22 -8.60
C PHE A 554 -11.29 5.80 -7.22
N LYS A 555 -10.61 4.81 -6.63
CA LYS A 555 -10.72 4.39 -5.23
C LYS A 555 -9.30 4.16 -4.74
N PHE A 556 -8.64 5.23 -4.33
CA PHE A 556 -7.24 5.16 -3.91
C PHE A 556 -7.11 4.54 -2.52
N GLN A 557 -6.22 3.56 -2.40
CA GLN A 557 -5.82 2.99 -1.14
C GLN A 557 -4.30 3.04 -1.02
N ARG A 558 -3.81 3.43 0.17
CA ARG A 558 -2.38 3.37 0.47
C ARG A 558 -1.91 1.92 0.53
N VAL A 559 -0.76 1.61 -0.08
CA VAL A 559 -0.28 0.22 -0.18
C VAL A 559 0.34 -0.32 1.12
N ASN A 560 0.90 0.56 1.95
CA ASN A 560 1.44 0.26 3.29
C ASN A 560 1.70 1.58 4.06
N ASN A 561 2.39 1.54 5.20
CA ASN A 561 2.58 2.71 6.07
C ASN A 561 3.51 3.80 5.51
N TRP A 562 4.39 3.48 4.55
CA TRP A 562 5.37 4.41 3.97
C TRP A 562 5.29 4.51 2.44
N GLY A 563 4.58 3.60 1.79
CA GLY A 563 4.31 3.62 0.36
C GLY A 563 3.17 4.56 -0.02
N GLY A 564 3.02 4.78 -1.32
CA GLY A 564 2.01 5.62 -1.94
C GLY A 564 0.65 4.93 -2.10
N PHE A 565 -0.10 5.35 -3.10
CA PHE A 565 -1.48 4.97 -3.33
C PHE A 565 -1.65 4.21 -4.65
N ILE A 566 -2.46 3.16 -4.63
CA ILE A 566 -2.92 2.45 -5.83
C ILE A 566 -4.41 2.68 -6.04
N ASN A 567 -4.83 2.78 -7.28
CA ASN A 567 -6.25 2.79 -7.60
C ASN A 567 -6.83 1.37 -7.54
N LYS A 568 -7.79 1.14 -6.65
CA LYS A 568 -8.50 -0.14 -6.50
C LYS A 568 -9.91 -0.15 -7.08
N LYS A 569 -10.29 0.87 -7.86
CA LYS A 569 -11.63 0.90 -8.47
C LYS A 569 -11.78 -0.25 -9.47
N VAL A 570 -12.89 -0.99 -9.33
CA VAL A 570 -13.30 -2.04 -10.25
C VAL A 570 -14.79 -1.88 -10.55
N PHE A 571 -15.15 -2.03 -11.82
CA PHE A 571 -16.53 -2.10 -12.29
C PHE A 571 -16.83 -3.50 -12.81
N PHE A 572 -18.09 -3.92 -12.76
CA PHE A 572 -18.57 -5.02 -13.61
C PHE A 572 -19.37 -4.46 -14.76
N ILE A 573 -19.08 -4.93 -15.96
CA ILE A 573 -19.78 -4.55 -17.18
C ILE A 573 -20.67 -5.71 -17.57
N ARG A 574 -21.97 -5.46 -17.64
CA ARG A 574 -22.99 -6.46 -17.91
C ARG A 574 -23.69 -6.20 -19.23
N PHE A 575 -23.79 -7.22 -20.06
CA PHE A 575 -24.56 -7.25 -21.30
C PHE A 575 -25.81 -8.07 -21.05
N THR A 576 -26.94 -7.40 -20.81
CA THR A 576 -28.16 -8.07 -20.35
C THR A 576 -28.93 -8.72 -21.51
N LYS A 577 -29.77 -9.72 -21.21
CA LYS A 577 -30.64 -10.38 -22.21
C LYS A 577 -31.65 -9.44 -22.90
N ASN A 578 -31.94 -8.28 -22.32
CA ASN A 578 -32.78 -7.23 -22.92
C ASN A 578 -31.98 -6.19 -23.73
N PHE A 579 -30.75 -6.51 -24.13
CA PHE A 579 -29.88 -5.66 -24.95
C PHE A 579 -29.48 -4.35 -24.25
N GLU A 580 -29.39 -4.35 -22.92
CA GLU A 580 -28.89 -3.23 -22.14
C GLU A 580 -27.43 -3.46 -21.73
N LEU A 581 -26.66 -2.37 -21.74
CA LEU A 581 -25.28 -2.35 -21.29
C LEU A 581 -25.20 -1.63 -19.95
N VAL A 582 -24.97 -2.38 -18.87
CA VAL A 582 -24.99 -1.88 -17.50
C VAL A 582 -23.58 -1.85 -16.94
N LYS A 583 -23.14 -0.68 -16.45
CA LYS A 583 -21.91 -0.52 -15.68
C LYS A 583 -22.27 -0.57 -14.19
N LEU A 584 -21.99 -1.70 -13.55
CA LEU A 584 -22.17 -1.89 -12.12
C LEU A 584 -20.98 -1.29 -11.37
N ASP A 585 -21.27 -0.28 -10.57
CA ASP A 585 -20.31 0.34 -9.66
C ASP A 585 -20.50 -0.18 -8.24
N PHE A 586 -19.39 -0.47 -7.58
CA PHE A 586 -19.33 -0.99 -6.22
C PHE A 586 -18.68 0.11 -5.36
N GLU A 587 -19.48 0.75 -4.51
CA GLU A 587 -18.97 1.67 -3.47
C GLU A 587 -18.24 0.89 -2.37
#